data_AF-M7ZAG8-F1
#
_entry.id   AF-M7ZAG8-F1
#
_cell.length_a   1.000
_cell.length_b   1.000
_cell.length_c   1.000
_cell.angle_alpha   90.00
_cell.angle_beta   90.00
_cell.angle_gamma   90.00
#
_symmetry.space_group_name_H-M   'P 1'
#
loop_
_entity.id
_entity.type
_entity.pdbx_description
1 polymer ?
#
loop_
_entity_poly.entity_id
_entity_poly.type
_entity_poly.pdbx_seq_one_letter_code
_entity_poly.pdbx_strand_id
1 'polypeptide(L)'
;MEKKTVVLYPGLSDPPKLAQDGQFVLTYLHLVSRYNDRLHDYLCSMRVHAVVVDSLSNAALAVVKRLGIPGYTLFTSSAATFVAFAQLPTVLAEGGASFKELGDTPLELFGLPPMPASHLSGEVLEDPESDTYKAMMALLCRIPEADGTLVNTFESLEARAVAALRDPRCVPGQALPPVYCVGPFVSSIADAEAKERHECLAWLDGQPDRSSCSSASGA
;
A
#
# COMPACT_ATOMS: atom_id res chain seq x y z
N MET A 1 -21.05 -17.92 18.36
CA MET A 1 -20.02 -17.29 17.51
C MET A 1 -20.75 -16.71 16.31
N GLU A 2 -20.91 -15.38 16.27
CA GLU A 2 -21.60 -14.71 15.16
C GLU A 2 -20.68 -14.73 13.92
N LYS A 3 -21.15 -15.28 12.79
CA LYS A 3 -20.36 -15.30 11.54
C LYS A 3 -20.24 -13.86 11.02
N LYS A 4 -19.03 -13.31 11.04
CA LYS A 4 -18.74 -12.05 10.34
C LYS A 4 -18.60 -12.35 8.85
N THR A 5 -19.47 -11.77 8.03
CA THR A 5 -19.41 -11.90 6.56
C THR A 5 -18.50 -10.81 6.00
N VAL A 6 -17.50 -11.20 5.21
CA VAL A 6 -16.72 -10.25 4.40
C VAL A 6 -17.52 -9.96 3.14
N VAL A 7 -17.87 -8.70 2.92
CA VAL A 7 -18.58 -8.25 1.72
C VAL A 7 -17.62 -7.38 0.92
N LEU A 8 -17.38 -7.76 -0.34
CA LEU A 8 -16.61 -6.95 -1.27
C LEU A 8 -17.50 -5.82 -1.80
N TYR A 9 -16.95 -4.62 -1.90
CA TYR A 9 -17.64 -3.51 -2.55
C TYR A 9 -17.93 -3.90 -4.02
N PRO A 10 -19.17 -3.77 -4.50
CA PRO A 10 -19.52 -4.20 -5.85
C PRO A 10 -18.68 -3.43 -6.87
N GLY A 11 -18.14 -4.18 -7.85
CA GLY A 11 -17.39 -3.59 -8.96
C GLY A 11 -18.26 -2.62 -9.76
N LEU A 12 -17.64 -1.59 -10.33
CA LEU A 12 -18.30 -0.67 -11.25
C LEU A 12 -18.69 -1.43 -12.53
N SER A 13 -19.90 -1.17 -13.04
CA SER A 13 -20.38 -1.79 -14.28
C SER A 13 -19.58 -1.36 -15.53
N ASP A 14 -18.81 -0.28 -15.43
CA ASP A 14 -17.83 0.19 -16.43
C ASP A 14 -16.74 1.02 -15.71
N PRO A 15 -15.69 0.39 -15.16
CA PRO A 15 -14.63 1.12 -14.48
C PRO A 15 -13.83 1.94 -15.50
N PRO A 16 -13.51 3.21 -15.20
CA PRO A 16 -12.68 3.99 -16.11
C PRO A 16 -11.32 3.34 -16.26
N LYS A 17 -10.84 3.27 -17.50
CA LYS A 17 -9.50 2.76 -17.80
C LYS A 17 -8.46 3.72 -17.23
N LEU A 18 -7.69 3.23 -16.27
CA LEU A 18 -6.54 3.93 -15.74
C LEU A 18 -5.31 3.56 -16.58
N ALA A 19 -4.69 4.56 -17.18
CA ALA A 19 -3.39 4.38 -17.81
C ALA A 19 -2.34 4.14 -16.72
N GLN A 20 -1.48 3.14 -16.90
CA GLN A 20 -0.31 2.95 -16.05
C GLN A 20 0.84 3.82 -16.57
N ASP A 21 0.68 5.12 -16.39
CA ASP A 21 1.67 6.14 -16.70
C ASP A 21 2.05 6.94 -15.46
N GLY A 22 2.91 7.95 -15.60
CA GLY A 22 3.34 8.80 -14.48
C GLY A 22 2.23 9.60 -13.80
N GLN A 23 1.01 9.60 -14.33
CA GLN A 23 -0.17 10.24 -13.73
C GLN A 23 -1.13 9.22 -13.08
N PHE A 24 -0.77 7.94 -13.05
CA PHE A 24 -1.62 6.88 -12.50
C PHE A 24 -2.09 7.20 -11.08
N VAL A 25 -1.17 7.53 -10.16
CA VAL A 25 -1.51 7.81 -8.76
C VAL A 25 -2.46 9.00 -8.65
N LEU A 26 -2.14 10.11 -9.30
CA LEU A 26 -2.99 11.31 -9.29
C LEU A 26 -4.41 11.00 -9.82
N THR A 27 -4.49 10.30 -10.95
CA THR A 27 -5.77 9.92 -11.58
C THR A 27 -6.56 8.96 -10.69
N TYR A 28 -5.90 7.98 -10.08
CA TYR A 28 -6.50 7.03 -9.15
C TYR A 28 -7.06 7.73 -7.91
N LEU A 29 -6.31 8.65 -7.30
CA LEU A 29 -6.76 9.39 -6.11
C LEU A 29 -7.97 10.28 -6.40
N HIS A 30 -7.99 10.96 -7.55
CA HIS A 30 -9.18 11.71 -8.01
C HIS A 30 -10.37 10.79 -8.22
N LEU A 31 -10.15 9.61 -8.80
CA LEU A 31 -11.18 8.62 -9.02
C LEU A 31 -11.80 8.18 -7.69
N VAL A 32 -10.99 7.70 -6.74
CA VAL A 32 -11.46 7.26 -5.41
C VAL A 32 -12.25 8.37 -4.72
N SER A 33 -11.73 9.60 -4.75
CA SER A 33 -12.39 10.76 -4.13
C SER A 33 -13.78 11.02 -4.69
N ARG A 34 -13.97 10.86 -6.01
CA ARG A 34 -15.28 11.00 -6.67
C ARG A 34 -16.29 9.91 -6.25
N TYR A 35 -15.82 8.73 -5.84
CA TYR A 35 -16.69 7.63 -5.42
C TYR A 35 -17.04 7.66 -3.93
N ASN A 36 -16.48 8.58 -3.14
CA ASN A 36 -16.72 8.66 -1.70
C ASN A 36 -18.21 8.86 -1.33
N ASP A 37 -18.96 9.62 -2.12
CA ASP A 37 -20.41 9.81 -1.88
C ASP A 37 -21.19 8.52 -2.15
N ARG A 38 -20.83 7.78 -3.20
CA ARG A 38 -21.44 6.48 -3.49
C ARG A 38 -21.08 5.44 -2.44
N LEU A 39 -19.83 5.45 -1.97
CA LEU A 39 -19.38 4.61 -0.87
C LEU A 39 -20.19 4.91 0.39
N HIS A 40 -20.39 6.19 0.72
CA HIS A 40 -21.21 6.60 1.85
C HIS A 40 -22.63 6.01 1.77
N ASP A 41 -23.32 6.20 0.65
CA ASP A 41 -24.69 5.71 0.45
C ASP A 41 -24.77 4.19 0.53
N TYR A 42 -23.78 3.49 -0.04
CA TYR A 42 -23.67 2.04 0.04
C TYR A 42 -23.49 1.57 1.48
N LEU A 43 -22.58 2.18 2.24
CA LEU A 43 -22.34 1.84 3.64
C LEU A 43 -23.58 2.10 4.51
N CYS A 44 -24.36 3.16 4.23
CA CYS A 44 -25.63 3.43 4.90
C CYS A 44 -26.72 2.40 4.59
N SER A 45 -26.65 1.73 3.45
CA SER A 45 -27.64 0.73 3.03
C SER A 45 -27.50 -0.64 3.73
N MET A 46 -26.43 -0.84 4.50
CA MET A 46 -26.11 -2.13 5.10
C MET A 46 -25.51 -1.99 6.50
N ARG A 47 -25.50 -3.09 7.27
CA ARG A 47 -24.87 -3.11 8.60
C ARG A 47 -23.39 -3.48 8.49
N VAL A 48 -22.52 -2.48 8.59
CA VAL A 48 -21.05 -2.64 8.51
C VAL A 48 -20.41 -2.51 9.89
N HIS A 49 -19.48 -3.41 10.22
CA HIS A 49 -18.75 -3.37 11.50
C HIS A 49 -17.33 -2.81 11.37
N ALA A 50 -16.75 -2.86 10.17
CA ALA A 50 -15.46 -2.29 9.82
C ALA A 50 -15.34 -2.22 8.29
N VAL A 51 -14.50 -1.32 7.79
CA VAL A 51 -14.15 -1.22 6.37
C VAL A 51 -12.64 -1.36 6.24
N VAL A 52 -12.18 -2.16 5.29
CA VAL A 52 -10.77 -2.24 4.91
C VAL A 52 -10.64 -1.64 3.52
N VAL A 53 -9.78 -0.62 3.38
CA VAL A 53 -9.48 0.03 2.11
C VAL A 53 -8.04 -0.28 1.69
N ASP A 54 -7.77 -0.29 0.39
CA ASP A 54 -6.39 -0.30 -0.09
C ASP A 54 -5.64 0.98 0.35
N SER A 55 -4.32 0.90 0.48
CA SER A 55 -3.46 2.02 0.89
C SER A 55 -3.55 3.28 0.04
N LEU A 56 -3.76 3.17 -1.27
CA LEU A 56 -4.00 4.32 -2.14
C LEU A 56 -5.44 4.87 -1.99
N SER A 57 -6.35 4.09 -1.42
CA SER A 57 -7.75 4.46 -1.19
C SER A 57 -8.01 5.04 0.21
N ASN A 58 -6.97 5.44 0.95
CA ASN A 58 -7.11 5.96 2.31
C ASN A 58 -8.01 7.22 2.40
N ALA A 59 -8.29 7.86 1.26
CA ALA A 59 -9.26 8.95 1.18
C ALA A 59 -10.66 8.57 1.68
N ALA A 60 -11.06 7.33 1.47
CA ALA A 60 -12.32 6.78 1.93
C ALA A 60 -12.41 6.64 3.46
N LEU A 61 -11.28 6.70 4.20
CA LEU A 61 -11.30 6.67 5.67
C LEU A 61 -12.07 7.85 6.26
N ALA A 62 -12.08 9.01 5.59
CA ALA A 62 -12.89 10.14 6.00
C ALA A 62 -14.40 9.85 5.94
N VAL A 63 -14.84 9.00 4.99
CA VAL A 63 -16.25 8.60 4.85
C VAL A 63 -16.64 7.69 6.01
N VAL A 64 -15.85 6.64 6.27
CA VAL A 64 -16.17 5.66 7.32
C VAL A 64 -16.11 6.28 8.71
N LYS A 65 -15.17 7.22 8.93
CA LYS A 65 -15.08 8.01 10.15
C LYS A 65 -16.32 8.86 10.41
N ARG A 66 -16.89 9.51 9.38
CA ARG A 66 -18.17 10.25 9.52
C ARG A 66 -19.35 9.36 9.90
N LEU A 67 -19.32 8.11 9.47
CA LEU A 67 -20.33 7.11 9.80
C LEU A 67 -20.08 6.42 11.15
N GLY A 68 -18.97 6.73 11.84
CA GLY A 68 -18.59 6.06 13.08
C GLY A 68 -18.20 4.59 12.89
N ILE A 69 -17.80 4.20 11.68
CA ILE A 69 -17.40 2.84 11.33
C ILE A 69 -15.87 2.75 11.42
N PRO A 70 -15.29 1.75 12.11
CA PRO A 70 -13.85 1.52 12.11
C PRO A 70 -13.29 1.33 10.70
N GLY A 71 -12.24 2.08 10.38
CA GLY A 71 -11.58 2.10 9.08
C GLY A 71 -10.14 1.59 9.15
N TYR A 72 -9.82 0.58 8.35
CA TYR A 72 -8.50 -0.03 8.29
C TYR A 72 -7.90 0.10 6.89
N THR A 73 -6.57 0.13 6.82
CA THR A 73 -5.84 0.12 5.55
C THR A 73 -5.22 -1.26 5.32
N LEU A 74 -5.31 -1.79 4.11
CA LEU A 74 -4.51 -2.92 3.63
C LEU A 74 -3.32 -2.37 2.83
N PHE A 75 -2.11 -2.64 3.30
CA PHE A 75 -0.86 -2.32 2.63
C PHE A 75 -0.29 -3.59 2.02
N THR A 76 -0.26 -3.64 0.69
CA THR A 76 0.10 -4.83 -0.10
C THR A 76 1.57 -4.91 -0.48
N SER A 77 2.39 -3.97 0.02
CA SER A 77 3.85 -3.99 -0.07
C SER A 77 4.48 -4.35 1.29
N SER A 78 5.81 -4.27 1.37
CA SER A 78 6.60 -4.70 2.54
C SER A 78 6.44 -3.76 3.75
N ALA A 79 6.68 -4.27 4.96
CA ALA A 79 6.73 -3.45 6.17
C ALA A 79 7.82 -2.37 6.07
N ALA A 80 8.96 -2.69 5.44
CA ALA A 80 10.04 -1.74 5.23
C ALA A 80 9.60 -0.53 4.39
N THR A 81 8.86 -0.75 3.30
CA THR A 81 8.30 0.34 2.49
C THR A 81 7.30 1.15 3.29
N PHE A 82 6.47 0.50 4.12
CA PHE A 82 5.51 1.20 4.98
C PHE A 82 6.20 2.09 6.02
N VAL A 83 7.29 1.62 6.65
CA VAL A 83 8.13 2.42 7.56
C VAL A 83 8.68 3.65 6.85
N ALA A 84 9.14 3.50 5.60
CA ALA A 84 9.64 4.63 4.83
C ALA A 84 8.53 5.63 4.56
N PHE A 85 7.40 5.18 4.04
CA PHE A 85 6.25 6.01 3.71
C PHE A 85 5.68 6.76 4.92
N ALA A 86 5.68 6.15 6.10
CA ALA A 86 5.26 6.81 7.34
C ALA A 86 6.21 7.96 7.74
N GLN A 87 7.50 7.86 7.40
CA GLN A 87 8.52 8.83 7.77
C GLN A 87 8.71 9.95 6.74
N LEU A 88 8.56 9.68 5.45
CA LEU A 88 8.86 10.63 4.37
C LEU A 88 8.24 12.03 4.59
N PRO A 89 6.97 12.18 5.02
CA PRO A 89 6.39 13.51 5.27
C PRO A 89 7.11 14.35 6.33
N THR A 90 7.89 13.71 7.21
CA THR A 90 8.60 14.38 8.32
C THR A 90 10.08 14.63 8.05
N VAL A 91 10.63 14.03 6.98
CA VAL A 91 12.08 14.02 6.73
C VAL A 91 12.56 15.27 6.01
N LEU A 92 11.70 15.95 5.26
CA LEU A 92 12.04 17.21 4.59
C LEU A 92 11.56 18.40 5.42
N ALA A 93 12.50 19.25 5.82
CA ALA A 93 12.17 20.57 6.38
C ALA A 93 11.69 21.51 5.27
N GLU A 94 10.80 22.45 5.62
CA GLU A 94 10.42 23.54 4.71
C GLU A 94 11.68 24.24 4.18
N GLY A 95 11.87 24.25 2.86
CA GLY A 95 13.03 24.86 2.19
C GLY A 95 14.27 23.95 2.06
N GLY A 96 14.18 22.67 2.42
CA GLY A 96 15.23 21.67 2.16
C GLY A 96 15.28 21.20 0.70
N ALA A 97 16.35 20.46 0.35
CA ALA A 97 16.46 19.81 -0.96
C ALA A 97 15.39 18.71 -1.11
N SER A 98 14.77 18.61 -2.28
CA SER A 98 13.82 17.55 -2.63
C SER A 98 14.49 16.17 -2.65
N PHE A 99 13.71 15.10 -2.53
CA PHE A 99 14.23 13.73 -2.62
C PHE A 99 14.93 13.45 -3.95
N LYS A 100 14.49 14.08 -5.04
CA LYS A 100 15.14 14.01 -6.35
C LYS A 100 16.53 14.63 -6.34
N GLU A 101 16.68 15.79 -5.72
CA GLU A 101 17.95 16.51 -5.63
C GLU A 101 18.95 15.80 -4.71
N LEU A 102 18.47 15.09 -3.69
CA LEU A 102 19.33 14.25 -2.85
C LEU A 102 20.02 13.14 -3.65
N GLY A 103 19.40 12.65 -4.74
CA GLY A 103 19.97 11.64 -5.62
C GLY A 103 20.42 10.39 -4.85
N ASP A 104 21.70 10.05 -4.95
CA ASP A 104 22.27 8.88 -4.26
C ASP A 104 22.71 9.14 -2.81
N THR A 105 22.40 10.33 -2.28
CA THR A 105 22.65 10.63 -0.86
C THR A 105 21.85 9.64 0.00
N PRO A 106 22.49 8.92 0.95
CA PRO A 106 21.79 7.98 1.81
C PRO A 106 20.75 8.67 2.68
N LEU A 107 19.52 8.19 2.58
CA LEU A 107 18.40 8.56 3.43
C LEU A 107 18.43 7.70 4.69
N GLU A 108 18.49 8.37 5.84
CA GLU A 108 18.50 7.74 7.16
C GLU A 108 17.09 7.73 7.72
N LEU A 109 16.43 6.56 7.67
CA LEU A 109 15.08 6.36 8.20
C LEU A 109 15.15 5.43 9.40
N PHE A 110 14.46 5.80 10.48
CA PHE A 110 14.41 5.01 11.69
C PHE A 110 13.89 3.59 11.37
N GLY A 111 14.63 2.58 11.81
CA GLY A 111 14.25 1.18 11.60
C GLY A 111 14.64 0.58 10.25
N LEU A 112 15.21 1.37 9.33
CA LEU A 112 15.64 0.89 8.01
C LEU A 112 17.15 0.98 7.84
N PRO A 113 17.78 0.13 7.00
CA PRO A 113 19.13 0.39 6.55
C PRO A 113 19.18 1.69 5.71
N PRO A 114 20.30 2.42 5.72
CA PRO A 114 20.47 3.58 4.85
C PRO A 114 20.26 3.19 3.39
N MET A 115 19.53 4.00 2.63
CA MET A 115 19.27 3.76 1.21
C MET A 115 19.35 5.04 0.40
N PRO A 116 19.82 5.00 -0.86
CA PRO A 116 19.78 6.15 -1.77
C PRO A 116 18.37 6.75 -1.86
N ALA A 117 18.25 8.08 -1.84
CA ALA A 117 16.95 8.74 -2.07
C ALA A 117 16.39 8.39 -3.46
N SER A 118 17.26 8.20 -4.45
CA SER A 118 16.94 7.76 -5.82
C SER A 118 16.22 6.40 -5.90
N HIS A 119 16.21 5.61 -4.81
CA HIS A 119 15.48 4.34 -4.74
C HIS A 119 14.02 4.49 -4.28
N LEU A 120 13.57 5.70 -3.94
CA LEU A 120 12.17 5.97 -3.60
C LEU A 120 11.26 5.83 -4.84
N SER A 121 9.94 5.74 -4.62
CA SER A 121 9.00 5.63 -5.73
C SER A 121 9.02 6.89 -6.60
N GLY A 122 8.74 6.74 -7.89
CA GLY A 122 8.83 7.84 -8.86
C GLY A 122 7.99 9.06 -8.46
N GLU A 123 6.82 8.84 -7.86
CA GLU A 123 5.91 9.89 -7.41
C GLU A 123 6.50 10.75 -6.29
N VAL A 124 7.37 10.18 -5.46
CA VAL A 124 8.10 10.89 -4.39
C VAL A 124 9.32 11.64 -4.93
N LEU A 125 9.81 11.23 -6.11
CA LEU A 125 10.93 11.85 -6.83
C LEU A 125 10.48 12.90 -7.85
N GLU A 126 9.18 13.17 -7.96
CA GLU A 126 8.67 14.27 -8.77
C GLU A 126 9.05 15.64 -8.18
N ASP A 127 8.91 16.68 -9.00
CA ASP A 127 9.08 18.06 -8.53
C ASP A 127 8.12 18.35 -7.36
N PRO A 128 8.57 18.95 -6.24
CA PRO A 128 7.70 19.27 -5.11
C PRO A 128 6.48 20.13 -5.46
N GLU A 129 6.56 20.93 -6.53
CA GLU A 129 5.45 21.74 -7.02
C GLU A 129 4.47 20.98 -7.90
N SER A 130 4.82 19.76 -8.35
CA SER A 130 3.95 18.93 -9.18
C SER A 130 2.72 18.42 -8.41
N ASP A 131 1.61 18.24 -9.13
CA ASP A 131 0.39 17.69 -8.57
C ASP A 131 0.56 16.23 -8.12
N THR A 132 1.38 15.44 -8.83
CA THR A 132 1.68 14.05 -8.46
C THR A 132 2.40 13.97 -7.12
N TYR A 133 3.45 14.76 -6.91
CA TYR A 133 4.17 14.81 -5.64
C TYR A 133 3.24 15.24 -4.50
N LYS A 134 2.50 16.35 -4.69
CA LYS A 134 1.57 16.89 -3.69
C LYS A 134 0.49 15.87 -3.32
N ALA A 135 -0.07 15.16 -4.30
CA ALA A 135 -1.06 14.12 -4.07
C ALA A 135 -0.47 12.91 -3.33
N MET A 136 0.75 12.49 -3.68
CA MET A 136 1.45 11.40 -2.99
C MET A 136 1.77 11.78 -1.53
N MET A 137 2.33 12.96 -1.28
CA MET A 137 2.61 13.42 0.09
C MET A 137 1.33 13.57 0.91
N ALA A 138 0.26 14.10 0.32
CA ALA A 138 -1.05 14.16 0.96
C ALA A 138 -1.58 12.76 1.31
N LEU A 139 -1.39 11.77 0.45
CA LEU A 139 -1.73 10.38 0.76
C LEU A 139 -0.92 9.85 1.96
N LEU A 140 0.39 10.06 1.97
CA LEU A 140 1.29 9.59 3.03
C LEU A 140 0.97 10.24 4.39
N CYS A 141 0.68 11.55 4.42
CA CYS A 141 0.27 12.27 5.63
C CYS A 141 -0.98 11.69 6.30
N ARG A 142 -1.79 10.94 5.56
CA ARG A 142 -3.05 10.34 6.04
C ARG A 142 -2.90 8.91 6.54
N ILE A 143 -1.71 8.32 6.46
CA ILE A 143 -1.42 7.00 7.07
C ILE A 143 -1.96 6.89 8.51
N PRO A 144 -1.83 7.91 9.37
CA PRO A 144 -2.29 7.83 10.76
C PRO A 144 -3.82 7.99 10.94
N GLU A 145 -4.59 8.21 9.87
CA GLU A 145 -6.06 8.34 9.95
C GLU A 145 -6.78 7.00 10.15
N ALA A 146 -6.12 5.87 9.84
CA ALA A 146 -6.70 4.53 9.99
C ALA A 146 -6.72 4.11 11.47
N ASP A 147 -7.70 3.28 11.83
CA ASP A 147 -7.77 2.61 13.14
C ASP A 147 -6.77 1.45 13.25
N GLY A 148 -6.17 1.05 12.12
CA GLY A 148 -5.12 0.05 12.03
C GLY A 148 -4.72 -0.24 10.58
N THR A 149 -3.51 -0.76 10.41
CA THR A 149 -2.99 -1.14 9.09
C THR A 149 -2.68 -2.63 9.07
N LEU A 150 -3.27 -3.34 8.11
CA LEU A 150 -2.96 -4.71 7.75
C LEU A 150 -1.84 -4.67 6.72
N VAL A 151 -0.71 -5.34 6.98
CA VAL A 151 0.42 -5.39 6.06
C VAL A 151 0.56 -6.83 5.56
N ASN A 152 0.70 -6.98 4.23
CA ASN A 152 0.89 -8.26 3.58
C ASN A 152 2.34 -8.79 3.77
N THR A 153 2.67 -9.08 5.02
CA THR A 153 3.98 -9.58 5.47
C THR A 153 3.79 -10.45 6.71
N PHE A 154 4.87 -11.04 7.24
CA PHE A 154 4.91 -11.74 8.52
C PHE A 154 6.15 -11.31 9.32
N GLU A 155 6.04 -11.31 10.66
CA GLU A 155 7.04 -10.66 11.52
C GLU A 155 8.47 -11.21 11.35
N SER A 156 8.64 -12.52 11.18
CA SER A 156 9.98 -13.11 11.04
C SER A 156 10.68 -12.76 9.73
N LEU A 157 9.94 -12.28 8.71
CA LEU A 157 10.52 -11.77 7.46
C LEU A 157 11.11 -10.36 7.66
N GLU A 158 10.41 -9.51 8.40
CA GLU A 158 10.68 -8.06 8.47
C GLU A 158 10.75 -7.53 9.91
N ALA A 159 11.29 -8.32 10.84
CA ALA A 159 11.24 -8.05 12.28
C ALA A 159 11.74 -6.63 12.65
N ARG A 160 12.80 -6.16 11.99
CA ARG A 160 13.36 -4.81 12.20
C ARG A 160 12.36 -3.71 11.82
N ALA A 161 11.74 -3.82 10.64
CA ALA A 161 10.78 -2.82 10.16
C ALA A 161 9.49 -2.85 11.00
N VAL A 162 8.99 -4.05 11.33
CA VAL A 162 7.81 -4.20 12.20
C VAL A 162 8.05 -3.63 13.59
N ALA A 163 9.22 -3.85 14.18
CA ALA A 163 9.59 -3.25 15.45
C ALA A 163 9.65 -1.71 15.36
N ALA A 164 10.13 -1.18 14.24
CA ALA A 164 10.18 0.26 14.02
C ALA A 164 8.79 0.90 14.00
N LEU A 165 7.82 0.30 13.30
CA LEU A 165 6.43 0.80 13.24
C LEU A 165 5.74 0.88 14.61
N ARG A 166 6.21 0.08 15.57
CA ARG A 166 5.69 0.07 16.95
C ARG A 166 6.41 1.06 17.86
N ASP A 167 7.55 1.61 17.42
CA ASP A 167 8.38 2.53 18.19
C ASP A 167 7.92 3.97 17.96
N PRO A 168 7.68 4.76 19.03
CA PRO A 168 7.30 6.17 18.91
C PRO A 168 8.32 7.05 18.15
N ARG A 169 9.58 6.59 18.02
CA ARG A 169 10.61 7.28 17.24
C ARG A 169 10.39 7.18 15.73
N CYS A 170 9.56 6.25 15.27
CA CYS A 170 9.28 6.09 13.84
C CYS A 170 8.62 7.34 13.27
N VAL A 171 7.68 7.96 13.98
CA VAL A 171 7.10 9.24 13.58
C VAL A 171 7.02 10.13 14.83
N PRO A 172 8.06 10.94 15.11
CA PRO A 172 8.10 11.74 16.32
C PRO A 172 6.88 12.67 16.44
N GLY A 173 6.24 12.67 17.61
CA GLY A 173 5.05 13.50 17.87
C GLY A 173 3.73 12.91 17.37
N GLN A 174 3.75 11.75 16.70
CA GLN A 174 2.55 11.09 16.20
C GLN A 174 2.60 9.59 16.42
N ALA A 175 1.62 9.05 17.16
CA ALA A 175 1.49 7.61 17.31
C ALA A 175 0.94 7.02 16.00
N LEU A 176 1.65 6.05 15.42
CA LEU A 176 1.09 5.24 14.34
C LEU A 176 0.00 4.31 14.91
N PRO A 177 -1.06 4.04 14.14
CA PRO A 177 -2.08 3.07 14.55
C PRO A 177 -1.50 1.66 14.59
N PRO A 178 -2.17 0.70 15.25
CA PRO A 178 -1.71 -0.68 15.32
C PRO A 178 -1.45 -1.28 13.93
N VAL A 179 -0.29 -1.92 13.77
CA VAL A 179 0.10 -2.62 12.55
C VAL A 179 -0.01 -4.13 12.74
N TYR A 180 -0.74 -4.79 11.83
CA TYR A 180 -1.01 -6.22 11.83
C TYR A 180 -0.36 -6.88 10.62
N CYS A 181 0.63 -7.75 10.85
CA CYS A 181 1.19 -8.60 9.81
C CYS A 181 0.22 -9.76 9.53
N VAL A 182 -0.37 -9.80 8.34
CA VAL A 182 -1.44 -10.74 7.98
C VAL A 182 -1.12 -11.58 6.74
N GLY A 183 0.07 -11.42 6.17
CA GLY A 183 0.51 -12.13 4.99
C GLY A 183 1.16 -13.49 5.28
N PRO A 184 1.60 -14.20 4.22
CA PRO A 184 1.53 -13.78 2.83
C PRO A 184 0.17 -14.12 2.19
N PHE A 185 -0.50 -13.11 1.64
CA PHE A 185 -1.61 -13.29 0.71
C PHE A 185 -1.03 -13.52 -0.68
N VAL A 186 -1.09 -14.77 -1.12
CA VAL A 186 -0.75 -15.21 -2.47
C VAL A 186 -1.98 -15.81 -3.12
N SER A 187 -2.12 -15.66 -4.44
CA SER A 187 -3.20 -16.33 -5.17
C SER A 187 -3.09 -17.84 -5.00
N SER A 188 -4.23 -18.51 -4.78
CA SER A 188 -4.26 -19.96 -4.66
C SER A 188 -3.90 -20.61 -5.98
N ILE A 189 -2.98 -21.58 -5.95
CA ILE A 189 -2.61 -22.42 -7.09
C ILE A 189 -3.82 -23.27 -7.56
N ALA A 190 -4.84 -23.44 -6.70
CA ALA A 190 -6.01 -24.27 -7.02
C ALA A 190 -6.84 -23.75 -8.20
N ASP A 191 -6.87 -22.44 -8.46
CA ASP A 191 -7.57 -21.89 -9.63
C ASP A 191 -6.83 -22.17 -10.96
N ALA A 192 -5.57 -22.63 -10.89
CA ALA A 192 -4.78 -23.03 -12.05
C ALA A 192 -4.97 -24.51 -12.44
N GLU A 193 -5.53 -25.35 -11.56
CA GLU A 193 -5.79 -26.77 -11.85
C GLU A 193 -6.86 -26.98 -12.92
N ALA A 194 -7.65 -25.95 -13.23
CA ALA A 194 -8.68 -25.97 -14.27
C ALA A 194 -8.15 -25.68 -15.69
N LYS A 195 -6.87 -25.35 -15.86
CA LYS A 195 -6.26 -25.08 -17.17
C LYS A 195 -5.35 -26.23 -17.58
N GLU A 196 -5.32 -26.53 -18.89
CA GLU A 196 -4.30 -27.43 -19.45
C GLU A 196 -2.92 -26.99 -18.98
N ARG A 197 -2.15 -27.97 -18.49
CA ARG A 197 -0.81 -27.75 -17.96
C ARG A 197 0.08 -27.13 -19.05
N HIS A 198 0.60 -25.92 -18.79
CA HIS A 198 1.43 -25.21 -19.76
C HIS A 198 2.72 -25.98 -20.07
N GLU A 199 3.16 -25.96 -21.34
CA GLU A 199 4.35 -26.68 -21.83
C GLU A 199 5.64 -26.33 -21.06
N CYS A 200 5.74 -25.09 -20.56
CA CYS A 200 6.88 -24.66 -19.74
C CYS A 200 7.01 -25.43 -18.42
N LEU A 201 5.90 -25.92 -17.86
CA LEU A 201 5.92 -26.75 -16.64
C LEU A 201 6.40 -28.17 -16.96
N ALA A 202 6.04 -28.71 -18.12
CA ALA A 202 6.55 -30.01 -18.57
C ALA A 202 8.06 -29.95 -18.89
N TRP A 203 8.53 -28.84 -19.45
CA TRP A 203 9.97 -28.60 -19.62
C TRP A 203 10.70 -28.50 -18.27
N LEU A 204 10.10 -27.82 -17.30
CA LEU A 204 10.67 -27.64 -15.96
C LEU A 204 10.86 -28.98 -15.22
N ASP A 205 9.90 -29.91 -15.34
CA ASP A 205 10.01 -31.26 -14.75
C ASP A 205 11.20 -32.07 -15.29
N GLY A 206 11.62 -31.78 -16.52
CA GLY A 206 12.76 -32.45 -17.15
C GLY A 206 14.13 -31.94 -16.69
N GLN A 207 14.16 -30.86 -15.88
CA GLN A 207 15.40 -30.28 -15.37
C GLN A 207 15.81 -30.93 -14.04
N PRO A 208 17.12 -31.10 -13.79
CA PRO A 208 17.61 -31.42 -12.45
C PRO A 208 17.12 -30.45 -11.38
N ASP A 209 17.00 -30.92 -10.14
CA ASP A 209 16.59 -30.09 -9.02
C ASP A 209 17.46 -28.83 -8.92
N ARG A 210 16.80 -27.66 -8.91
CA ARG A 210 17.43 -26.33 -8.75
C ARG A 210 18.40 -25.94 -9.87
N SER A 211 18.30 -26.54 -11.07
CA SER A 211 19.16 -26.17 -12.22
C SER A 211 18.55 -25.13 -13.15
N SER A 212 17.28 -24.76 -12.96
CA SER A 212 16.59 -23.74 -13.73
C SER A 212 16.50 -22.41 -12.97
N CYS A 213 16.49 -21.30 -13.70
CA CYS A 213 16.26 -19.96 -13.16
C CYS A 213 15.04 -19.37 -13.88
N SER A 214 14.04 -18.93 -13.13
CA SER A 214 12.88 -18.23 -13.68
C SER A 214 13.18 -16.74 -13.81
N SER A 215 12.92 -16.18 -14.98
CA SER A 215 12.90 -14.72 -15.19
C SER A 215 11.51 -14.31 -15.65
N ALA A 216 10.94 -13.31 -14.98
CA ALA A 216 9.67 -12.71 -15.34
C ALA A 216 9.70 -11.25 -14.88
N SER A 217 9.25 -10.35 -15.75
CA SER A 217 8.94 -8.97 -15.40
C SER A 217 7.42 -8.84 -15.34
N GLY A 218 6.91 -8.10 -14.36
CA GLY A 218 5.48 -7.79 -14.27
C GLY A 218 4.97 -7.11 -15.55
N ALA A 219 3.70 -7.36 -15.87
CA ALA A 219 2.99 -6.74 -17.00
C ALA A 219 2.51 -5.33 -16.65
#